data_AF-A0A1D7Y2F8-F1
#
_entry.id   AF-A0A1D7Y2F8-F1
#
_cell.length_a   1.000
_cell.length_b   1.000
_cell.length_c   1.000
_cell.angle_alpha   90.00
_cell.angle_beta   90.00
_cell.angle_gamma   90.00
#
_symmetry.space_group_name_H-M   'P 1'
#
loop_
_entity.id
_entity.type
_entity.pdbx_description
1 polymer ?
#
loop_
_entity_poly.entity_id
_entity_poly.type
_entity_poly.pdbx_seq_one_letter_code
_entity_poly.pdbx_strand_id
1 'polypeptide(L)' 'MPPDAHCSVIASTFTPEQVRMLADTGNPVFEPMAAMDLRHLPTGHWPMFSRPIELASLLDEIAR' A
#
# COMPACT_ATOMS: atom_id res chain seq x y z
N MET A 1 6.68 -2.76 14.11
CA MET A 1 5.23 -2.97 14.35
C MET A 1 5.07 -4.05 15.39
N PRO A 2 4.04 -4.01 16.26
CA PRO A 2 3.69 -5.14 17.09
C PRO A 2 3.55 -6.39 16.23
N PRO A 3 4.05 -7.56 16.67
CA PRO A 3 4.06 -8.79 15.86
C PRO A 3 2.65 -9.30 15.47
N ASP A 4 1.60 -8.78 16.09
CA ASP A 4 0.19 -9.12 15.89
C ASP A 4 -0.64 -8.03 15.19
N ALA A 5 -0.04 -6.86 14.90
CA ALA A 5 -0.77 -5.77 14.24
C ALA A 5 -0.88 -6.02 12.73
N HIS A 6 -2.11 -6.15 12.24
CA HIS A 6 -2.39 -6.13 10.80
C HIS A 6 -2.05 -4.76 10.21
N CYS A 7 -1.22 -4.74 9.16
CA CYS A 7 -0.76 -3.53 8.50
C CYS A 7 -0.99 -3.63 6.99
N SER A 8 -1.58 -2.58 6.42
CA SER A 8 -1.84 -2.46 4.99
C SER A 8 -1.21 -1.19 4.43
N VAL A 9 -0.83 -1.24 3.16
CA VAL A 9 -0.33 -0.09 2.38
C VAL A 9 -1.19 0.06 1.13
N ILE A 10 -1.77 1.25 0.94
CA ILE A 10 -2.43 1.63 -0.32
C ILE A 10 -1.43 2.42 -1.15
N ALA A 11 -0.78 1.76 -2.11
CA ALA A 11 0.18 2.39 -2.99
C ALA A 11 -0.53 3.18 -4.09
N SER A 12 -0.10 4.43 -4.35
CA SER A 12 -0.71 5.29 -5.37
C SER A 12 0.00 5.24 -6.73
N THR A 13 1.31 4.96 -6.72
CA THR A 13 2.18 5.07 -7.90
C THR A 13 2.91 3.79 -8.26
N PHE A 14 2.95 2.80 -7.36
CA PHE A 14 3.58 1.50 -7.58
C PHE A 14 2.54 0.41 -7.48
N THR A 15 2.55 -0.53 -8.43
CA THR A 15 1.76 -1.74 -8.31
C THR A 15 2.32 -2.64 -7.20
N PRO A 16 1.52 -3.58 -6.65
CA PRO A 16 2.03 -4.52 -5.64
C PRO A 16 3.15 -5.41 -6.18
N GLU A 17 3.18 -5.66 -7.50
CA GLU A 17 4.26 -6.39 -8.17
C GLU A 17 5.54 -5.57 -8.22
N GLN A 18 5.44 -4.27 -8.53
CA GLN A 18 6.60 -3.36 -8.52
C GLN A 18 7.18 -3.20 -7.11
N VAL A 19 6.33 -3.11 -6.08
CA VAL A 19 6.78 -3.08 -4.68
C VAL A 19 7.58 -4.32 -4.32
N ARG A 20 7.08 -5.52 -4.66
CA ARG A 20 7.77 -6.79 -4.40
C ARG A 20 9.09 -6.88 -5.17
N MET A 21 9.09 -6.54 -6.46
CA MET A 21 10.30 -6.51 -7.27
C MET A 21 11.37 -5.58 -6.69
N LEU A 22 11.00 -4.39 -6.20
CA LEU A 22 11.94 -3.47 -5.57
C LEU A 22 12.41 -3.98 -4.20
N ALA A 23 11.53 -4.63 -3.43
CA ALA A 23 11.91 -5.28 -2.19
C ALA A 23 12.95 -6.39 -2.42
N ASP A 24 12.79 -7.19 -3.47
CA ASP A 24 13.72 -8.28 -3.84
C ASP A 24 15.14 -7.78 -4.17
N THR A 25 15.30 -6.49 -4.50
CA THR A 25 16.63 -5.87 -4.69
C THR A 25 17.34 -5.52 -3.37
N GLY A 26 16.69 -5.72 -2.22
CA GLY A 26 17.17 -5.26 -0.91
C GLY A 26 16.93 -3.77 -0.67
N ASN A 27 15.97 -3.15 -1.36
CA ASN A 27 15.67 -1.73 -1.17
C ASN A 27 15.04 -1.51 0.23
N PRO A 28 15.68 -0.72 1.12
CA PRO A 28 15.26 -0.60 2.52
C PRO A 28 13.90 0.08 2.69
N VAL A 29 13.40 0.78 1.68
CA VAL A 29 12.06 1.38 1.71
C VAL A 29 10.99 0.34 1.42
N PHE A 30 11.21 -0.53 0.43
CA PHE A 30 10.20 -1.47 -0.06
C PHE A 30 10.22 -2.82 0.65
N GLU A 31 11.36 -3.25 1.20
CA GLU A 31 11.49 -4.48 1.99
C GLU A 31 10.38 -4.64 3.05
N PRO A 32 10.16 -3.68 3.97
CA PRO A 32 9.14 -3.85 5.00
C PRO A 32 7.72 -3.85 4.41
N MET A 33 7.49 -3.21 3.27
CA MET A 33 6.17 -3.14 2.63
C MET A 33 5.77 -4.46 1.98
N ALA A 34 6.74 -5.26 1.49
CA ALA A 34 6.46 -6.52 0.83
C ALA A 34 5.79 -7.57 1.75
N ALA A 35 5.95 -7.42 3.07
CA ALA A 35 5.31 -8.27 4.09
C ALA A 35 3.94 -7.77 4.55
N MET A 36 3.46 -6.62 4.05
CA MET A 36 2.18 -6.01 4.41
C MET A 36 1.08 -6.39 3.41
N ASP A 37 -0.18 -6.10 3.74
CA ASP A 37 -1.28 -6.16 2.75
C ASP A 37 -1.15 -4.99 1.77
N LEU A 38 -0.71 -5.29 0.55
CA LEU A 38 -0.48 -4.32 -0.51
C LEU A 38 -1.73 -4.14 -1.37
N ARG A 39 -2.35 -2.96 -1.29
CA ARG A 39 -3.42 -2.49 -2.18
C ARG A 39 -2.87 -1.43 -3.13
N HIS A 40 -3.52 -1.28 -4.29
CA HIS A 40 -3.10 -0.30 -5.29
C HIS A 40 -4.28 0.57 -5.73
N LEU A 41 -4.09 1.88 -5.65
CA LEU A 41 -5.05 2.90 -6.11
C LEU A 41 -4.31 3.86 -7.04
N PRO A 42 -4.33 3.64 -8.37
CA PRO A 42 -3.50 4.41 -9.31
C PRO A 42 -3.93 5.88 -9.34
N THR A 43 -3.16 6.75 -8.70
CA THR A 43 -3.42 8.19 -8.61
C THR A 43 -2.18 8.98 -8.15
N GLY A 44 -2.31 10.29 -7.97
CA GLY A 44 -1.24 11.15 -7.46
C GLY A 44 -0.88 10.87 -5.99
N HIS A 45 0.16 11.55 -5.49
CA HIS A 45 0.67 11.35 -4.12
C HIS A 45 -0.38 11.59 -3.01
N TRP A 46 -1.42 12.37 -3.30
CA TRP A 46 -2.47 12.75 -2.36
C TRP A 46 -3.82 12.13 -2.76
N PRO A 47 -4.04 10.81 -2.52
CA PRO A 47 -5.27 10.12 -2.94
C PRO A 47 -6.53 10.69 -2.28
N MET A 48 -6.42 11.28 -1.09
CA MET A 48 -7.52 12.00 -0.44
C MET A 48 -8.02 13.22 -1.23
N PHE A 49 -7.23 13.74 -2.17
CA PHE A 49 -7.63 14.85 -3.04
C PHE A 49 -7.97 14.38 -4.44
N SER A 50 -7.21 13.42 -4.99
CA SER A 50 -7.40 12.99 -6.37
C SER A 50 -8.45 11.90 -6.55
N ARG A 51 -8.59 10.98 -5.58
CA ARG A 51 -9.55 9.85 -5.60
C ARG A 51 -10.14 9.56 -4.20
N PRO A 52 -10.81 10.54 -3.57
CA PRO A 52 -11.26 10.42 -2.17
C PRO A 52 -12.26 9.28 -1.93
N ILE A 53 -13.18 9.04 -2.87
CA ILE A 53 -14.23 8.03 -2.72
C ILE A 53 -13.64 6.62 -2.83
N GLU A 54 -12.77 6.39 -3.81
CA GLU A 54 -12.13 5.09 -3.99
C GLU A 54 -11.17 4.78 -2.84
N LEU A 55 -10.46 5.79 -2.33
CA LEU A 55 -9.63 5.64 -1.13
C LEU A 55 -10.47 5.23 0.09
N ALA A 56 -11.58 5.91 0.33
CA ALA A 56 -12.47 5.60 1.46
C ALA A 56 -13.05 4.17 1.35
N SER A 57 -13.41 3.75 0.14
CA SER A 57 -13.93 2.40 -0.10
C SER A 57 -12.88 1.32 0.19
N LEU A 58 -11.63 1.52 -0.25
CA LEU A 58 -10.54 0.59 0.07
C LEU A 58 -10.24 0.54 1.57
N LEU A 59 -10.27 1.68 2.26
CA LEU A 59 -10.09 1.70 3.72
C LEU A 59 -11.21 0.95 4.44
N ASP A 60 -12.46 1.10 4.01
CA ASP A 60 -13.60 0.33 4.56
C ASP A 60 -13.45 -1.18 4.31
N GLU A 61 -12.94 -1.59 3.15
CA GLU A 61 -12.62 -3.00 2.87
C GLU A 61 -11.51 -3.55 3.78
N ILE A 62 -10.48 -2.76 4.06
CA ILE A 62 -9.32 -3.15 4.88
C ILE A 62 -9.67 -3.22 6.37
N ALA A 63 -10.59 -2.37 6.83
CA ALA A 63 -10.94 -2.26 8.25
C ALA A 63 -11.88 -3.38 8.76
N ARG A 64 -12.40 -4.22 7.87
CA ARG A 64 -13.32 -5.33 8.19
C ARG A 64 -12.57 -6.62 8.50
#